data_AF-M0DUX6-F1
#
_entry.id   AF-M0DUX6-F1
#
_cell.length_a   1.000
_cell.length_b   1.000
_cell.length_c   1.000
_cell.angle_alpha   90.00
_cell.angle_beta   90.00
_cell.angle_gamma   90.00
#
_symmetry.space_group_name_H-M   'P 1'
#
loop_
_entity.id
_entity.type
_entity.pdbx_description
1 polymer ?
#
loop_
_entity_poly.entity_id
_entity_poly.type
_entity_poly.pdbx_seq_one_letter_code
_entity_poly.pdbx_strand_id
1 'polypeptide(L)'
;MTFSAEEDGSDAIVPDSGSLRFASSTETIGTVVREPMSASALHDALFGVDEPLQDALFAAAEELAADVDGDRVAFAERLDAIRDPNMDASVGGAFAEELIDGLAGGNRFRVRRLLAQLGSNTYLGVRTGFEDIYAGPMTLLRAADVTPTVVVTLSADLFDTDTVRRETRETLLEYVTELARGCDVRLVATGRVQTRLMQEHRELLPAGVIESAAARLREAAGVVDGDDVVADALATIDYTDSAWNVLRVICEGRSDSARYAALRSDSRLDFGRSRLSQCLSTLTEADLVFTEGPQNDKYAIATPAGTAALDALEDDIGLQSGLGDFESEGVSETLQSKVDPVSYTHL
;
A
#
# COMPACT_ATOMS: atom_id res chain seq x y z
N MET A 1 11.67 57.80 22.07
CA MET A 1 11.69 56.75 21.03
C MET A 1 12.07 55.47 21.74
N THR A 2 11.06 54.77 22.21
CA THR A 2 11.13 53.46 22.84
C THR A 2 10.91 52.44 21.73
N PHE A 3 11.90 51.59 21.46
CA PHE A 3 11.72 50.40 20.63
C PHE A 3 11.43 49.26 21.58
N SER A 4 10.18 48.78 21.56
CA SER A 4 9.79 47.51 22.14
C SER A 4 10.42 46.39 21.32
N ALA A 5 11.11 45.49 21.98
CA ALA A 5 11.44 44.18 21.44
C ALA A 5 10.19 43.32 21.52
N GLU A 6 9.68 42.90 20.37
CA GLU A 6 8.75 41.77 20.29
C GLU A 6 9.59 40.50 20.45
N GLU A 7 9.34 39.78 21.53
CA GLU A 7 9.78 38.40 21.72
C GLU A 7 9.03 37.54 20.72
N ASP A 8 9.71 37.13 19.65
CA ASP A 8 9.24 36.09 18.75
C ASP A 8 9.51 34.75 19.44
N GLY A 9 8.52 34.28 20.19
CA GLY A 9 8.48 32.92 20.73
C GLY A 9 8.37 31.94 19.58
N SER A 10 9.52 31.46 19.10
CA SER A 10 9.56 30.37 18.14
C SER A 10 8.97 29.12 18.81
N ASP A 11 7.74 28.76 18.44
CA ASP A 11 7.27 27.39 18.51
C ASP A 11 8.29 26.53 17.77
N ALA A 12 9.21 25.92 18.52
CA ALA A 12 10.18 24.99 17.98
C ALA A 12 9.41 23.71 17.61
N ILE A 13 8.76 23.74 16.45
CA ILE A 13 8.24 22.53 15.80
C ILE A 13 9.45 21.62 15.64
N VAL A 14 9.51 20.56 16.44
CA VAL A 14 10.52 19.51 16.32
C VAL A 14 10.44 19.01 14.87
N PRO A 15 11.53 19.11 14.09
CA PRO A 15 11.49 18.71 12.69
C PRO A 15 11.21 17.20 12.62
N ASP A 16 10.27 16.79 11.76
CA ASP A 16 10.02 15.38 11.47
C ASP A 16 11.30 14.75 10.90
N SER A 17 11.94 13.86 11.65
CA SER A 17 13.16 13.15 11.24
C SER A 17 12.88 11.89 10.42
N GLY A 18 11.63 11.41 10.45
CA GLY A 18 11.19 10.20 9.77
C GLY A 18 10.71 10.38 8.33
N SER A 19 10.30 9.28 7.71
CA SER A 19 9.79 9.23 6.34
C SER A 19 8.71 8.15 6.18
N LEU A 20 7.74 8.34 5.27
CA LEU A 20 6.78 7.29 4.89
C LEU A 20 6.75 7.12 3.38
N ARG A 21 6.98 5.90 2.90
CA ARG A 21 6.98 5.58 1.46
C ARG A 21 6.60 4.13 1.18
N PHE A 22 6.14 3.85 -0.03
CA PHE A 22 6.06 2.47 -0.51
C PHE A 22 7.45 1.92 -0.86
N ALA A 23 7.68 0.65 -0.53
CA ALA A 23 8.92 -0.08 -0.77
C ALA A 23 8.69 -1.35 -1.59
N SER A 24 9.77 -1.90 -2.15
CA SER A 24 9.77 -3.20 -2.82
C SER A 24 9.57 -4.32 -1.80
N SER A 25 8.93 -5.42 -2.22
CA SER A 25 8.78 -6.65 -1.41
C SER A 25 10.13 -7.26 -0.97
N THR A 26 11.20 -6.94 -1.68
CA THR A 26 12.57 -7.40 -1.39
C THR A 26 13.30 -6.54 -0.35
N GLU A 27 12.73 -5.41 0.07
CA GLU A 27 13.38 -4.46 0.97
C GLU A 27 13.05 -4.80 2.43
N THR A 28 13.94 -5.56 3.09
CA THR A 28 13.75 -6.10 4.46
C THR A 28 14.66 -5.48 5.51
N ILE A 29 15.31 -4.34 5.20
CA ILE A 29 16.22 -3.68 6.14
C ILE A 29 15.38 -2.95 7.19
N GLY A 30 15.41 -3.44 8.44
CA GLY A 30 14.71 -2.84 9.58
C GLY A 30 13.84 -3.85 10.35
N THR A 31 13.00 -3.34 11.26
CA THR A 31 12.00 -4.17 11.94
C THR A 31 10.86 -4.49 10.98
N VAL A 32 10.69 -5.77 10.63
CA VAL A 32 9.69 -6.21 9.65
C VAL A 32 8.43 -6.70 10.35
N VAL A 33 7.32 -6.02 10.13
CA VAL A 33 5.99 -6.43 10.58
C VAL A 33 5.17 -6.89 9.39
N ARG A 34 4.65 -8.12 9.49
CA ARG A 34 3.88 -8.75 8.42
C ARG A 34 2.39 -8.69 8.75
N GLU A 35 1.65 -8.08 7.84
CA GLU A 35 0.19 -8.15 7.75
C GLU A 35 -0.52 -7.75 9.05
N PRO A 36 -0.20 -6.57 9.65
CA PRO A 36 -0.93 -6.13 10.82
C PRO A 36 -2.37 -5.78 10.43
N MET A 37 -3.33 -6.44 11.07
CA MET A 37 -4.77 -6.21 10.81
C MET A 37 -5.37 -5.07 11.64
N SER A 38 -4.58 -4.46 12.53
CA SER A 38 -5.01 -3.31 13.36
C SER A 38 -3.80 -2.53 13.90
N ALA A 39 -4.03 -1.28 14.34
CA ALA A 39 -3.00 -0.47 14.99
C ALA A 39 -2.42 -1.13 16.25
N SER A 40 -3.26 -1.79 17.06
CA SER A 40 -2.80 -2.54 18.25
C SER A 40 -1.91 -3.71 17.86
N ALA A 41 -2.27 -4.48 16.83
CA ALA A 41 -1.45 -5.58 16.36
C ALA A 41 -0.09 -5.10 15.82
N LEU A 42 -0.07 -3.95 15.14
CA LEU A 42 1.18 -3.31 14.70
C LEU A 42 2.00 -2.85 15.91
N HIS A 43 1.38 -2.20 16.89
CA HIS A 43 2.06 -1.75 18.11
C HIS A 43 2.68 -2.92 18.88
N ASP A 44 1.94 -3.99 19.11
CA ASP A 44 2.40 -5.20 19.80
C ASP A 44 3.59 -5.84 19.07
N ALA A 45 3.59 -5.82 17.74
CA ALA A 45 4.70 -6.34 16.93
C ALA A 45 5.95 -5.46 16.95
N LEU A 46 5.79 -4.14 17.17
CA LEU A 46 6.90 -3.19 17.18
C LEU A 46 7.50 -3.00 18.58
N PHE A 47 6.66 -2.99 19.59
CA PHE A 47 7.01 -2.71 20.98
C PHE A 47 6.79 -3.91 21.90
N GLY A 48 6.65 -5.11 21.33
CA GLY A 48 6.73 -6.36 22.07
C GLY A 48 8.01 -6.48 22.88
N VAL A 49 8.04 -7.41 23.83
CA VAL A 49 9.20 -7.60 24.70
C VAL A 49 10.43 -7.98 23.85
N ASP A 50 11.53 -7.25 24.04
CA ASP A 50 12.81 -7.44 23.34
C ASP A 50 12.78 -7.15 21.84
N GLU A 51 11.82 -6.34 21.37
CA GLU A 51 11.78 -5.90 19.97
C GLU A 51 12.83 -4.80 19.67
N PRO A 52 13.42 -4.77 18.46
CA PRO A 52 14.50 -3.83 18.11
C PRO A 52 14.10 -2.35 18.21
N LEU A 53 12.81 -2.03 18.07
CA LEU A 53 12.35 -0.65 18.19
C LEU A 53 12.42 -0.14 19.63
N GLN A 54 12.30 -1.02 20.63
CA GLN A 54 12.55 -0.65 22.02
C GLN A 54 14.02 -0.27 22.23
N ASP A 55 14.95 -0.97 21.57
CA ASP A 55 16.39 -0.66 21.65
C ASP A 55 16.71 0.68 21.00
N ALA A 56 16.12 0.95 19.83
CA ALA A 56 16.26 2.24 19.16
C ALA A 56 15.72 3.39 20.04
N LEU A 57 14.61 3.16 20.74
CA LEU A 57 14.06 4.14 21.68
C LEU A 57 14.98 4.40 22.87
N PHE A 58 15.62 3.37 23.43
CA PHE A 58 16.65 3.57 24.44
C PHE A 58 17.87 4.30 23.90
N ALA A 59 18.31 4.01 22.67
CA ALA A 59 19.41 4.74 22.04
C ALA A 59 19.07 6.23 21.87
N ALA A 60 17.85 6.55 21.42
CA ALA A 60 17.35 7.93 21.36
C ALA A 60 17.33 8.62 22.73
N ALA A 61 16.89 7.91 23.77
CA ALA A 61 16.88 8.43 25.13
C ALA A 61 18.30 8.66 25.68
N GLU A 62 19.23 7.74 25.41
CA GLU A 62 20.63 7.83 25.81
C GLU A 62 21.34 9.00 25.10
N GLU A 63 21.05 9.23 23.82
CA GLU A 63 21.55 10.38 23.06
C GLU A 63 21.10 11.70 23.69
N LEU A 64 19.79 11.87 23.89
CA LEU A 64 19.25 13.09 24.50
C LEU A 64 19.71 13.30 25.94
N ALA A 65 19.97 12.22 26.68
CA ALA A 65 20.55 12.30 28.02
C ALA A 65 22.04 12.68 27.97
N ALA A 66 22.78 12.28 26.94
CA ALA A 66 24.19 12.62 26.77
C ALA A 66 24.40 14.13 26.52
N ASP A 67 23.46 14.79 25.83
CA ASP A 67 23.48 16.25 25.63
C ASP A 67 23.45 17.06 26.93
N VAL A 68 22.97 16.46 28.01
CA VAL A 68 22.88 17.07 29.35
C VAL A 68 23.78 16.36 30.37
N ASP A 69 24.86 15.72 29.90
CA ASP A 69 25.84 15.00 30.72
C ASP A 69 25.23 13.93 31.65
N GLY A 70 24.05 13.40 31.30
CA GLY A 70 23.31 12.43 32.11
C GLY A 70 22.70 13.01 33.39
N ASP A 71 22.62 14.33 33.55
CA ASP A 71 21.92 14.96 34.67
C ASP A 71 20.42 14.68 34.59
N ARG A 72 19.87 14.07 35.66
CA ARG A 72 18.49 13.60 35.68
C ARG A 72 17.46 14.73 35.65
N VAL A 73 17.79 15.87 36.26
CA VAL A 73 16.89 17.02 36.32
C VAL A 73 16.88 17.71 34.97
N ALA A 74 18.06 17.95 34.40
CA ALA A 74 18.18 18.54 33.06
C ALA A 74 17.56 17.63 31.99
N PHE A 75 17.69 16.31 32.11
CA PHE A 75 17.03 15.38 31.19
C PHE A 75 15.50 15.42 31.33
N ALA A 76 14.98 15.51 32.55
CA ALA A 76 13.54 15.70 32.77
C ALA A 76 13.02 17.00 32.14
N GLU A 77 13.74 18.11 32.32
CA GLU A 77 13.41 19.40 31.68
C GLU A 77 13.46 19.30 30.16
N ARG A 78 14.42 18.55 29.62
CA ARG A 78 14.52 18.30 28.17
C ARG A 78 13.33 17.50 27.65
N LEU A 79 12.91 16.45 28.36
CA LEU A 79 11.73 15.64 28.00
C LEU A 79 10.43 16.47 28.05
N ASP A 80 10.30 17.38 29.02
CA ASP A 80 9.17 18.31 29.09
C ASP A 80 9.18 19.32 27.93
N ALA A 81 10.37 19.83 27.55
CA ALA A 81 10.54 20.79 26.48
C ALA A 81 10.24 20.23 25.07
N ILE A 82 10.42 18.92 24.84
CA ILE A 82 10.09 18.28 23.55
C ILE A 82 8.63 17.81 23.48
N ARG A 83 7.89 17.84 24.59
CA ARG A 83 6.49 17.41 24.62
C ARG A 83 5.63 18.31 23.73
N ASP A 84 4.72 17.70 22.97
CA ASP A 84 3.69 18.46 22.25
C ASP A 84 2.80 19.20 23.27
N PRO A 85 2.71 20.55 23.23
CA PRO A 85 1.92 21.32 24.18
C PRO A 85 0.41 21.07 24.06
N ASN A 86 -0.05 20.45 22.96
CA ASN A 86 -1.45 20.11 22.73
C ASN A 86 -1.82 18.69 23.18
N MET A 87 -0.86 17.91 23.67
CA MET A 87 -1.10 16.56 24.16
C MET A 87 -0.85 16.47 25.67
N ASP A 88 -1.66 15.65 26.34
CA ASP A 88 -1.40 15.28 27.73
C ASP A 88 -0.10 14.47 27.83
N ALA A 89 0.58 14.56 28.97
CA ALA A 89 1.78 13.78 29.20
C ALA A 89 1.46 12.27 29.16
N SER A 90 2.27 11.50 28.45
CA SER A 90 2.11 10.04 28.30
C SER A 90 1.96 9.34 29.65
N VAL A 91 0.81 8.68 29.84
CA VAL A 91 0.39 8.01 31.08
C VAL A 91 0.51 8.94 32.29
N GLY A 92 0.11 10.21 32.14
CA GLY A 92 0.17 11.23 33.18
C GLY A 92 1.61 11.58 33.61
N GLY A 93 2.60 11.35 32.76
CA GLY A 93 4.02 11.60 33.03
C GLY A 93 4.82 10.36 33.46
N ALA A 94 4.15 9.25 33.77
CA ALA A 94 4.82 8.02 34.22
C ALA A 94 5.82 7.47 33.19
N PHE A 95 5.60 7.71 31.89
CA PHE A 95 6.56 7.33 30.85
C PHE A 95 7.92 8.00 31.04
N ALA A 96 7.93 9.32 31.25
CA ALA A 96 9.17 10.08 31.44
C ALA A 96 9.88 9.65 32.73
N GLU A 97 9.13 9.47 33.83
CA GLU A 97 9.68 9.02 35.11
C GLU A 97 10.36 7.65 34.99
N GLU A 98 9.66 6.66 34.43
CA GLU A 98 10.21 5.32 34.25
C GLU A 98 11.40 5.31 33.28
N LEU A 99 11.40 6.17 32.24
CA LEU A 99 12.53 6.31 31.32
C LEU A 99 13.79 6.85 32.03
N ILE A 100 13.64 7.92 32.82
CA ILE A 100 14.72 8.52 33.60
C ILE A 100 15.27 7.52 34.63
N ASP A 101 14.41 6.73 35.26
CA ASP A 101 14.80 5.63 36.15
C ASP A 101 15.54 4.52 35.40
N GLY A 102 15.01 4.09 34.24
CA GLY A 102 15.59 3.05 33.40
C GLY A 102 16.99 3.36 32.89
N LEU A 103 17.29 4.63 32.57
CA LEU A 103 18.61 5.07 32.12
C LEU A 103 19.62 5.22 33.26
N ALA A 104 19.19 5.64 34.45
CA ALA A 104 20.06 5.87 35.62
C ALA A 104 20.54 4.57 36.31
N GLY A 105 20.56 3.44 35.60
CA GLY A 105 20.87 2.11 36.15
C GLY A 105 19.68 1.43 36.83
N GLY A 106 18.48 1.99 36.70
CA GLY A 106 17.24 1.34 37.12
C GLY A 106 16.80 0.23 36.17
N ASN A 107 15.57 -0.24 36.37
CA ASN A 107 15.12 -1.45 35.71
C ASN A 107 14.51 -1.15 34.33
N ARG A 108 15.33 -1.17 33.26
CA ARG A 108 14.88 -1.03 31.85
C ARG A 108 13.71 -1.94 31.49
N PHE A 109 13.56 -3.08 32.16
CA PHE A 109 12.40 -3.96 31.99
C PHE A 109 11.06 -3.27 32.26
N ARG A 110 10.98 -2.32 33.21
CA ARG A 110 9.74 -1.60 33.49
C ARG A 110 9.34 -0.68 32.34
N VAL A 111 10.30 0.02 31.75
CA VAL A 111 10.07 0.85 30.57
C VAL A 111 9.66 -0.02 29.38
N ARG A 112 10.38 -1.12 29.13
CA ARG A 112 9.99 -2.08 28.07
C ARG A 112 8.59 -2.63 28.26
N ARG A 113 8.23 -2.98 29.50
CA ARG A 113 6.88 -3.45 29.83
C ARG A 113 5.84 -2.36 29.66
N LEU A 114 6.15 -1.12 30.05
CA LEU A 114 5.28 0.03 29.82
C LEU A 114 5.03 0.21 28.32
N LEU A 115 6.09 0.27 27.52
CA LEU A 115 6.03 0.38 26.06
C LEU A 115 5.13 -0.69 25.44
N ALA A 116 5.32 -1.96 25.83
CA ALA A 116 4.50 -3.08 25.36
C ALA A 116 3.02 -3.03 25.80
N GLN A 117 2.65 -2.12 26.71
CA GLN A 117 1.31 -1.98 27.26
C GLN A 117 0.62 -0.67 26.87
N LEU A 118 1.25 0.19 26.08
CA LEU A 118 0.63 1.41 25.57
C LEU A 118 -0.39 1.09 24.46
N GLY A 119 -1.26 2.06 24.12
CA GLY A 119 -2.15 1.95 22.95
C GLY A 119 -3.49 1.25 23.19
N SER A 120 -3.51 0.11 23.88
CA SER A 120 -4.74 -0.67 24.04
C SER A 120 -4.89 -1.43 25.37
N ASN A 121 -4.02 -1.16 26.35
CA ASN A 121 -4.00 -1.91 27.59
C ASN A 121 -4.13 -1.01 28.83
N THR A 122 -3.94 -1.59 30.00
CA THR A 122 -3.92 -0.85 31.26
C THR A 122 -2.51 -0.94 31.86
N TYR A 123 -1.93 0.21 32.20
CA TYR A 123 -0.66 0.30 32.93
C TYR A 123 -0.92 0.96 34.29
N LEU A 124 -0.47 0.34 35.38
CA LEU A 124 -0.68 0.82 36.76
C LEU A 124 -2.14 1.19 37.11
N GLY A 125 -3.10 0.50 36.49
CA GLY A 125 -4.54 0.77 36.71
C GLY A 125 -5.10 1.94 35.90
N VAL A 126 -4.28 2.59 35.07
CA VAL A 126 -4.69 3.63 34.11
C VAL A 126 -4.85 3.01 32.73
N ARG A 127 -5.97 3.28 32.07
CA ARG A 127 -6.21 2.86 30.70
C ARG A 127 -5.34 3.69 29.77
N THR A 128 -4.52 3.03 28.96
CA THR A 128 -3.67 3.68 27.96
C THR A 128 -4.37 3.73 26.61
N GLY A 129 -4.02 4.73 25.80
CA GLY A 129 -4.49 4.92 24.44
C GLY A 129 -3.33 5.18 23.47
N PHE A 130 -3.65 5.36 22.19
CA PHE A 130 -2.65 5.71 21.17
C PHE A 130 -2.01 7.08 21.43
N GLU A 131 -2.76 8.02 22.03
CA GLU A 131 -2.23 9.32 22.46
C GLU A 131 -1.03 9.17 23.39
N ASP A 132 -1.02 8.19 24.29
CA ASP A 132 0.13 7.94 25.17
C ASP A 132 1.38 7.49 24.38
N ILE A 133 1.20 6.83 23.24
CA ILE A 133 2.30 6.43 22.35
C ILE A 133 2.85 7.67 21.64
N TYR A 134 1.96 8.54 21.16
CA TYR A 134 2.32 9.76 20.45
C TYR A 134 3.04 10.76 21.36
N ALA A 135 2.49 10.99 22.56
CA ALA A 135 3.01 11.94 23.54
C ALA A 135 4.28 11.47 24.28
N GLY A 136 4.64 10.18 24.19
CA GLY A 136 5.81 9.63 24.87
C GLY A 136 6.83 9.07 23.86
N PRO A 137 6.75 7.77 23.54
CA PRO A 137 7.70 7.10 22.65
C PRO A 137 7.96 7.79 21.31
N MET A 138 6.91 8.27 20.63
CA MET A 138 7.08 8.90 19.31
C MET A 138 7.70 10.29 19.41
N THR A 139 7.31 11.06 20.42
CA THR A 139 7.90 12.38 20.70
C THR A 139 9.40 12.25 20.96
N LEU A 140 9.80 11.23 21.72
CA LEU A 140 11.21 10.93 21.98
C LEU A 140 11.99 10.60 20.70
N LEU A 141 11.46 9.72 19.83
CA LEU A 141 12.12 9.36 18.57
C LEU A 141 12.22 10.53 17.60
N ARG A 142 11.25 11.44 17.58
CA ARG A 142 11.29 12.66 16.75
C ARG A 142 12.38 13.64 17.19
N ALA A 143 12.64 13.69 18.49
CA ALA A 143 13.58 14.65 19.07
C ALA A 143 15.05 14.22 18.97
N ALA A 144 15.31 12.92 18.79
CA ALA A 144 16.66 12.37 18.65
C ALA A 144 17.07 12.22 17.18
N ASP A 145 18.37 12.14 16.93
CA ASP A 145 18.97 11.86 15.61
C ASP A 145 18.94 10.36 15.26
N VAL A 146 18.31 9.52 16.09
CA VAL A 146 18.07 8.10 15.83
C VAL A 146 16.77 7.91 15.04
N THR A 147 16.89 7.55 13.76
CA THR A 147 15.72 7.23 12.91
C THR A 147 15.64 5.72 12.60
N PRO A 148 14.90 4.92 13.38
CA PRO A 148 14.77 3.49 13.12
C PRO A 148 13.96 3.22 11.85
N THR A 149 14.35 2.18 11.11
CA THR A 149 13.59 1.73 9.93
C THR A 149 12.57 0.66 10.30
N VAL A 150 11.32 0.85 9.88
CA VAL A 150 10.22 -0.10 10.08
C VAL A 150 9.63 -0.46 8.73
N VAL A 151 9.54 -1.76 8.44
CA VAL A 151 8.92 -2.28 7.21
C VAL A 151 7.58 -2.90 7.58
N VAL A 152 6.49 -2.37 7.02
CA VAL A 152 5.13 -2.87 7.27
C VAL A 152 4.58 -3.48 5.98
N THR A 153 4.32 -4.78 5.99
CA THR A 153 3.68 -5.46 4.86
C THR A 153 2.17 -5.44 5.01
N LEU A 154 1.45 -4.90 4.03
CA LEU A 154 -0.02 -4.83 4.01
C LEU A 154 -0.58 -5.84 3.00
N SER A 155 -1.44 -6.74 3.48
CA SER A 155 -2.10 -7.75 2.65
C SER A 155 -3.42 -7.22 2.08
N ALA A 156 -3.96 -7.95 1.10
CA ALA A 156 -5.28 -7.67 0.52
C ALA A 156 -6.42 -7.80 1.55
N ASP A 157 -6.25 -8.68 2.54
CA ASP A 157 -7.23 -8.97 3.60
C ASP A 157 -7.52 -7.75 4.47
N LEU A 158 -6.61 -6.77 4.55
CA LEU A 158 -6.86 -5.50 5.24
C LEU A 158 -8.14 -4.82 4.75
N PHE A 159 -8.49 -5.03 3.47
CA PHE A 159 -9.65 -4.43 2.85
C PHE A 159 -10.83 -5.38 2.65
N ASP A 160 -10.77 -6.58 3.22
CA ASP A 160 -11.94 -7.44 3.33
C ASP A 160 -12.86 -6.88 4.43
N THR A 161 -14.06 -6.47 4.02
CA THR A 161 -15.02 -5.81 4.91
C THR A 161 -15.67 -6.77 5.90
N ASP A 162 -15.63 -8.08 5.63
CA ASP A 162 -16.17 -9.08 6.54
C ASP A 162 -15.22 -9.34 7.72
N THR A 163 -13.93 -9.03 7.54
CA THR A 163 -12.88 -9.24 8.54
C THR A 163 -12.37 -7.96 9.17
N VAL A 164 -12.18 -6.88 8.39
CA VAL A 164 -11.64 -5.61 8.86
C VAL A 164 -12.58 -4.44 8.55
N ARG A 165 -13.01 -3.76 9.63
CA ARG A 165 -13.87 -2.57 9.52
C ARG A 165 -13.08 -1.36 9.02
N ARG A 166 -13.78 -0.43 8.37
CA ARG A 166 -13.18 0.83 7.88
C ARG A 166 -12.49 1.62 8.99
N GLU A 167 -13.14 1.79 10.15
CA GLU A 167 -12.56 2.48 11.31
C GLU A 167 -11.24 1.85 11.76
N THR A 168 -11.15 0.51 11.79
CA THR A 168 -9.91 -0.21 12.14
C THR A 168 -8.79 0.07 11.13
N ARG A 169 -9.11 0.18 9.83
CA ARG A 169 -8.13 0.59 8.80
C ARG A 169 -7.67 2.03 9.00
N GLU A 170 -8.60 2.96 9.24
CA GLU A 170 -8.29 4.38 9.43
C GLU A 170 -7.35 4.55 10.64
N THR A 171 -7.67 3.92 11.78
CA THR A 171 -6.80 3.94 12.96
C THR A 171 -5.41 3.32 12.70
N LEU A 172 -5.33 2.25 11.90
CA LEU A 172 -4.03 1.67 11.50
C LEU A 172 -3.22 2.66 10.66
N LEU A 173 -3.83 3.33 9.69
CA LEU A 173 -3.15 4.28 8.80
C LEU A 173 -2.73 5.55 9.53
N GLU A 174 -3.55 6.03 10.47
CA GLU A 174 -3.17 7.11 11.39
C GLU A 174 -1.95 6.71 12.21
N TYR A 175 -1.94 5.51 12.81
CA TYR A 175 -0.82 5.02 13.58
C TYR A 175 0.48 4.90 12.76
N VAL A 176 0.39 4.36 11.54
CA VAL A 176 1.52 4.29 10.60
C VAL A 176 2.06 5.68 10.26
N THR A 177 1.16 6.65 10.09
CA THR A 177 1.53 8.04 9.77
C THR A 177 2.23 8.71 10.95
N GLU A 178 1.72 8.53 12.17
CA GLU A 178 2.36 9.06 13.38
C GLU A 178 3.72 8.41 13.65
N LEU A 179 3.86 7.11 13.37
CA LEU A 179 5.13 6.39 13.45
C LEU A 179 6.17 6.98 12.48
N ALA A 180 5.75 7.32 11.26
CA ALA A 180 6.62 7.84 10.22
C ALA A 180 7.19 9.24 10.49
N ARG A 181 6.71 9.95 11.52
CA ARG A 181 7.32 11.21 11.93
C ARG A 181 8.64 11.03 12.67
N GLY A 182 8.84 9.90 13.36
CA GLY A 182 10.08 9.57 14.08
C GLY A 182 10.82 8.34 13.55
N CYS A 183 10.26 7.64 12.56
CA CYS A 183 10.82 6.42 11.99
C CYS A 183 10.87 6.52 10.45
N ASP A 184 11.79 5.80 9.82
CA ASP A 184 11.73 5.55 8.37
C ASP A 184 10.80 4.37 8.11
N VAL A 185 9.54 4.65 7.79
CA VAL A 185 8.50 3.64 7.59
C VAL A 185 8.35 3.31 6.11
N ARG A 186 8.42 2.01 5.82
CA ARG A 186 8.36 1.44 4.48
C ARG A 186 7.14 0.54 4.36
N LEU A 187 6.17 0.94 3.56
CA LEU A 187 4.98 0.13 3.27
C LEU A 187 5.27 -0.82 2.11
N VAL A 188 5.15 -2.12 2.37
CA VAL A 188 5.21 -3.17 1.34
C VAL A 188 3.80 -3.63 1.05
N ALA A 189 3.33 -3.46 -0.17
CA ALA A 189 1.96 -3.78 -0.55
C ALA A 189 1.91 -4.16 -2.03
N THR A 190 0.97 -5.03 -2.41
CA THR A 190 0.68 -5.32 -3.83
C THR A 190 0.08 -4.09 -4.52
N GLY A 191 0.15 -4.02 -5.86
CA GLY A 191 -0.43 -2.90 -6.63
C GLY A 191 -1.92 -2.67 -6.33
N ARG A 192 -2.67 -3.76 -6.13
CA ARG A 192 -4.08 -3.74 -5.68
C ARG A 192 -4.26 -3.01 -4.34
N VAL A 193 -3.46 -3.35 -3.33
CA VAL A 193 -3.53 -2.74 -1.99
C VAL A 193 -3.13 -1.26 -2.05
N GLN A 194 -2.07 -0.92 -2.79
CA GLN A 194 -1.65 0.47 -3.00
C GLN A 194 -2.76 1.30 -3.65
N THR A 195 -3.42 0.76 -4.68
CA THR A 195 -4.54 1.41 -5.36
C THR A 195 -5.71 1.65 -4.43
N ARG A 196 -6.11 0.66 -3.62
CA ARG A 196 -7.20 0.83 -2.65
C ARG A 196 -6.88 1.85 -1.57
N LEU A 197 -5.65 1.87 -1.06
CA LEU A 197 -5.19 2.92 -0.13
C LEU A 197 -5.34 4.31 -0.76
N MET A 198 -4.92 4.46 -2.02
CA MET A 198 -5.01 5.72 -2.75
C MET A 198 -6.43 6.15 -3.13
N GLN A 199 -7.38 5.22 -3.23
CA GLN A 199 -8.78 5.52 -3.57
C GLN A 199 -9.65 5.76 -2.34
N GLU A 200 -9.46 4.98 -1.27
CA GLU A 200 -10.36 4.96 -0.10
C GLU A 200 -9.86 5.83 1.06
N HIS A 201 -8.54 6.07 1.14
CA HIS A 201 -7.89 6.69 2.30
C HIS A 201 -6.85 7.74 1.92
N ARG A 202 -6.96 8.36 0.73
CA ARG A 202 -5.98 9.33 0.23
C ARG A 202 -5.72 10.47 1.20
N GLU A 203 -6.77 10.98 1.85
CA GLU A 203 -6.66 12.07 2.82
C GLU A 203 -5.84 11.73 4.07
N LEU A 204 -5.64 10.45 4.37
CA LEU A 204 -4.87 9.98 5.52
C LEU A 204 -3.41 9.66 5.17
N LEU A 205 -3.05 9.71 3.88
CA LEU A 205 -1.71 9.35 3.42
C LEU A 205 -0.82 10.61 3.28
N PRO A 206 0.38 10.62 3.86
CA PRO A 206 1.37 11.67 3.64
C PRO A 206 1.76 11.82 2.16
N ALA A 207 2.19 13.02 1.77
CA ALA A 207 2.57 13.33 0.39
C ALA A 207 3.64 12.36 -0.18
N GLY A 208 4.63 11.97 0.62
CA GLY A 208 5.67 11.00 0.21
C GLY A 208 5.13 9.61 -0.15
N VAL A 209 4.04 9.18 0.50
CA VAL A 209 3.34 7.92 0.15
C VAL A 209 2.61 8.07 -1.17
N ILE A 210 1.91 9.19 -1.35
CA ILE A 210 1.16 9.47 -2.57
C ILE A 210 2.12 9.54 -3.77
N GLU A 211 3.26 10.21 -3.61
CA GLU A 211 4.28 10.36 -4.64
C GLU A 211 4.96 9.02 -4.97
N SER A 212 5.38 8.25 -3.96
CA SER A 212 5.99 6.93 -4.17
C SER A 212 5.01 5.92 -4.75
N ALA A 213 3.74 5.93 -4.33
CA ALA A 213 2.68 5.12 -4.93
C ALA A 213 2.49 5.48 -6.40
N ALA A 214 2.35 6.77 -6.71
CA ALA A 214 2.15 7.23 -8.07
C ALA A 214 3.35 6.92 -8.98
N ALA A 215 4.58 7.03 -8.46
CA ALA A 215 5.79 6.65 -9.17
C ALA A 215 5.83 5.14 -9.43
N ARG A 216 5.52 4.31 -8.43
CA ARG A 216 5.50 2.84 -8.57
C ARG A 216 4.35 2.34 -9.43
N LEU A 217 3.19 2.99 -9.42
CA LEU A 217 2.09 2.66 -10.34
C LEU A 217 2.45 3.06 -11.79
N ARG A 218 3.15 4.18 -11.99
CA ARG A 218 3.70 4.57 -13.30
C ARG A 218 4.84 3.66 -13.76
N GLU A 219 5.69 3.22 -12.84
CA GLU A 219 6.78 2.29 -13.11
C GLU A 219 6.26 0.88 -13.35
N ALA A 220 5.30 0.37 -12.57
CA ALA A 220 4.61 -0.89 -12.84
C ALA A 220 3.88 -0.82 -14.19
N ALA A 221 3.29 0.33 -14.52
CA ALA A 221 2.81 0.54 -15.87
C ALA A 221 3.96 0.36 -16.89
N GLY A 222 5.17 0.88 -16.66
CA GLY A 222 6.31 0.69 -17.58
C GLY A 222 7.14 -0.61 -17.47
N VAL A 223 7.06 -1.38 -16.39
CA VAL A 223 8.10 -2.37 -15.96
C VAL A 223 7.52 -3.63 -15.30
N VAL A 224 6.21 -3.87 -15.31
CA VAL A 224 5.71 -5.22 -14.95
C VAL A 224 6.37 -6.22 -15.92
N ASP A 225 6.81 -7.37 -15.40
CA ASP A 225 7.15 -8.54 -16.22
C ASP A 225 5.85 -8.93 -16.93
N GLY A 226 5.57 -8.24 -18.05
CA GLY A 226 4.26 -8.15 -18.67
C GLY A 226 3.74 -9.52 -19.02
N ASP A 227 4.65 -10.44 -19.32
CA ASP A 227 4.39 -11.80 -19.72
C ASP A 227 3.61 -12.60 -18.66
N ASP A 228 3.90 -12.43 -17.35
CA ASP A 228 3.20 -13.18 -16.28
C ASP A 228 1.77 -12.65 -16.07
N VAL A 229 1.57 -11.32 -16.06
CA VAL A 229 0.24 -10.71 -15.92
C VAL A 229 -0.61 -10.96 -17.17
N VAL A 230 0.01 -10.92 -18.35
CA VAL A 230 -0.64 -11.26 -19.62
C VAL A 230 -1.06 -12.73 -19.61
N ALA A 231 -0.17 -13.65 -19.20
CA ALA A 231 -0.48 -15.07 -19.13
C ALA A 231 -1.62 -15.37 -18.13
N ASP A 232 -1.58 -14.79 -16.93
CA ASP A 232 -2.64 -14.95 -15.93
C ASP A 232 -3.98 -14.36 -16.39
N ALA A 233 -3.96 -13.19 -17.03
CA ALA A 233 -5.17 -12.57 -17.57
C ALA A 233 -5.79 -13.41 -18.69
N LEU A 234 -4.99 -13.93 -19.62
CA LEU A 234 -5.44 -14.83 -20.69
C LEU A 234 -5.95 -16.16 -20.15
N ALA A 235 -5.42 -16.65 -19.02
CA ALA A 235 -5.89 -17.86 -18.36
C ALA A 235 -7.20 -17.66 -17.56
N THR A 236 -7.44 -16.43 -17.07
CA THR A 236 -8.52 -16.16 -16.10
C THR A 236 -9.75 -15.53 -16.75
N ILE A 237 -9.57 -14.61 -17.70
CA ILE A 237 -10.67 -13.93 -18.38
C ILE A 237 -11.02 -14.72 -19.65
N ASP A 238 -12.25 -15.24 -19.70
CA ASP A 238 -12.75 -15.94 -20.89
C ASP A 238 -12.58 -15.05 -22.14
N TYR A 239 -12.08 -15.62 -23.23
CA TYR A 239 -11.81 -14.91 -24.49
C TYR A 239 -13.07 -14.24 -25.09
N THR A 240 -14.26 -14.73 -24.74
CA THR A 240 -15.55 -14.15 -25.14
C THR A 240 -16.09 -13.11 -24.16
N ASP A 241 -15.42 -12.88 -23.03
CA ASP A 241 -15.91 -11.93 -22.03
C ASP A 241 -15.91 -10.51 -22.59
N SER A 242 -17.00 -9.81 -22.30
CA SER A 242 -17.20 -8.40 -22.66
C SER A 242 -16.12 -7.47 -22.08
N ALA A 243 -15.40 -7.89 -21.05
CA ALA A 243 -14.23 -7.20 -20.49
C ALA A 243 -13.15 -6.92 -21.55
N TRP A 244 -12.85 -7.87 -22.43
CA TRP A 244 -11.88 -7.67 -23.51
C TRP A 244 -12.32 -6.57 -24.49
N ASN A 245 -13.62 -6.46 -24.76
CA ASN A 245 -14.15 -5.40 -25.61
C ASN A 245 -14.10 -4.02 -24.93
N VAL A 246 -14.29 -3.95 -23.61
CA VAL A 246 -14.08 -2.70 -22.84
C VAL A 246 -12.61 -2.29 -22.90
N LEU A 247 -11.68 -3.23 -22.71
CA LEU A 247 -10.24 -2.97 -22.79
C LEU A 247 -9.86 -2.45 -24.17
N ARG A 248 -10.34 -3.07 -25.26
CA ARG A 248 -10.14 -2.60 -26.64
C ARG A 248 -10.62 -1.16 -26.83
N VAL A 249 -11.83 -0.84 -26.35
CA VAL A 249 -12.38 0.52 -26.43
C VAL A 249 -11.52 1.55 -25.68
N ILE A 250 -10.92 1.17 -24.54
CA ILE A 250 -10.02 2.03 -23.78
C ILE A 250 -8.70 2.23 -24.53
N CYS A 251 -8.08 1.17 -25.04
CA CYS A 251 -6.79 1.21 -25.76
C CYS A 251 -6.89 1.96 -27.10
N GLU A 252 -8.00 1.82 -27.83
CA GLU A 252 -8.25 2.53 -29.10
C GLU A 252 -8.71 3.99 -28.90
N GLY A 253 -8.96 4.39 -27.65
CA GLY A 253 -9.39 5.73 -27.31
C GLY A 253 -8.37 6.79 -27.74
N ARG A 254 -8.85 7.93 -28.26
CA ARG A 254 -7.99 9.05 -28.71
C ARG A 254 -7.33 9.84 -27.57
N SER A 255 -7.67 9.53 -26.32
CA SER A 255 -7.10 10.12 -25.12
C SER A 255 -6.49 9.00 -24.30
N ASP A 256 -5.32 9.23 -23.68
CA ASP A 256 -4.61 8.30 -22.78
C ASP A 256 -5.43 7.85 -21.55
N SER A 257 -6.71 8.24 -21.49
CA SER A 257 -7.71 7.88 -20.48
C SER A 257 -9.12 7.91 -21.10
N ALA A 258 -9.97 6.97 -20.72
CA ALA A 258 -11.36 6.88 -21.14
C ALA A 258 -12.30 7.24 -19.99
N ARG A 259 -13.05 8.33 -20.12
CA ARG A 259 -14.05 8.71 -19.11
C ARG A 259 -15.18 7.69 -19.04
N TYR A 260 -15.67 7.40 -17.84
CA TYR A 260 -16.75 6.46 -17.59
C TYR A 260 -18.03 6.82 -18.35
N ALA A 261 -18.33 8.12 -18.45
CA ALA A 261 -19.45 8.62 -19.24
C ALA A 261 -19.27 8.34 -20.74
N ALA A 262 -18.05 8.45 -21.25
CA ALA A 262 -17.73 8.18 -22.65
C ALA A 262 -17.84 6.68 -22.96
N LEU A 263 -17.28 5.82 -22.10
CA LEU A 263 -17.42 4.36 -22.21
C LEU A 263 -18.89 3.93 -22.21
N ARG A 264 -19.70 4.54 -21.34
CA ARG A 264 -21.13 4.25 -21.26
C ARG A 264 -21.90 4.63 -22.54
N SER A 265 -21.43 5.64 -23.26
CA SER A 265 -22.05 6.10 -24.51
C SER A 265 -21.42 5.50 -25.77
N ASP A 266 -20.38 4.67 -25.64
CA ASP A 266 -19.67 4.09 -26.77
C ASP A 266 -20.55 3.02 -27.44
N SER A 267 -20.87 3.24 -28.71
CA SER A 267 -21.75 2.34 -29.48
C SER A 267 -21.17 0.94 -29.70
N ARG A 268 -19.87 0.73 -29.44
CA ARG A 268 -19.22 -0.59 -29.50
C ARG A 268 -19.51 -1.46 -28.28
N LEU A 269 -20.00 -0.87 -27.19
CA LEU A 269 -20.32 -1.55 -25.94
C LEU A 269 -21.84 -1.71 -25.80
N ASP A 270 -22.37 -2.87 -26.19
CA ASP A 270 -23.81 -3.15 -26.16
C ASP A 270 -24.26 -3.69 -24.78
N PHE A 271 -23.97 -2.96 -23.71
CA PHE A 271 -24.43 -3.32 -22.37
C PHE A 271 -24.56 -2.15 -21.40
N GLY A 272 -25.47 -2.30 -20.44
CA GLY A 272 -25.82 -1.26 -19.48
C GLY A 272 -24.76 -1.00 -18.39
N ARG A 273 -25.00 0.06 -17.58
CA ARG A 273 -24.08 0.57 -16.54
C ARG A 273 -23.55 -0.51 -15.59
N SER A 274 -24.40 -1.44 -15.17
CA SER A 274 -24.01 -2.50 -14.23
C SER A 274 -22.99 -3.46 -14.83
N ARG A 275 -23.18 -3.84 -16.11
CA ARG A 275 -22.25 -4.74 -16.81
C ARG A 275 -20.92 -4.05 -17.10
N LEU A 276 -20.94 -2.76 -17.50
CA LEU A 276 -19.72 -1.97 -17.67
C LEU A 276 -18.92 -1.88 -16.35
N SER A 277 -19.60 -1.68 -15.22
CA SER A 277 -18.94 -1.69 -13.91
C SER A 277 -18.31 -3.03 -13.58
N GLN A 278 -19.00 -4.13 -13.89
CA GLN A 278 -18.46 -5.47 -13.66
C GLN A 278 -17.24 -5.73 -14.54
N CYS A 279 -17.29 -5.38 -15.83
CA CYS A 279 -16.16 -5.51 -16.75
C CYS A 279 -14.96 -4.68 -16.28
N LEU A 280 -15.17 -3.43 -15.86
CA LEU A 280 -14.09 -2.60 -15.34
C LEU A 280 -13.53 -3.13 -14.01
N SER A 281 -14.37 -3.71 -13.15
CA SER A 281 -13.90 -4.43 -11.97
C SER A 281 -13.03 -5.62 -12.36
N THR A 282 -13.47 -6.47 -13.31
CA THR A 282 -12.69 -7.61 -13.81
C THR A 282 -11.34 -7.18 -14.40
N LEU A 283 -11.32 -6.11 -15.21
CA LEU A 283 -10.08 -5.59 -15.79
C LEU A 283 -9.14 -4.95 -14.76
N THR A 284 -9.70 -4.33 -13.72
CA THR A 284 -8.91 -3.78 -12.61
C THR A 284 -8.38 -4.92 -11.72
N GLU A 285 -9.15 -5.99 -11.54
CA GLU A 285 -8.75 -7.19 -10.79
C GLU A 285 -7.63 -7.96 -11.49
N ALA A 286 -7.58 -7.93 -12.82
CA ALA A 286 -6.53 -8.52 -13.64
C ALA A 286 -5.37 -7.56 -13.97
N ASP A 287 -5.29 -6.40 -13.32
CA ASP A 287 -4.25 -5.37 -13.51
C ASP A 287 -4.10 -4.86 -14.97
N LEU A 288 -5.13 -5.01 -15.80
CA LEU A 288 -5.16 -4.55 -17.20
C LEU A 288 -5.61 -3.09 -17.33
N VAL A 289 -6.37 -2.59 -16.35
CA VAL A 289 -6.90 -1.23 -16.33
C VAL A 289 -6.78 -0.61 -14.94
N PHE A 290 -6.35 0.64 -14.90
CA PHE A 290 -6.39 1.50 -13.72
C PHE A 290 -7.59 2.45 -13.79
N THR A 291 -8.22 2.77 -12.64
CA THR A 291 -9.31 3.75 -12.59
C THR A 291 -9.03 4.89 -11.62
N GLU A 292 -9.32 6.12 -12.04
CA GLU A 292 -9.05 7.36 -11.30
C GLU A 292 -10.26 8.30 -11.35
N GLY A 293 -10.36 9.25 -10.41
CA GLY A 293 -11.37 10.29 -10.39
C GLY A 293 -12.52 10.05 -9.41
N PRO A 294 -13.28 11.10 -9.05
CA PRO A 294 -14.41 11.00 -8.14
C PRO A 294 -15.53 10.14 -8.73
N GLN A 295 -16.42 9.61 -7.88
CA GLN A 295 -17.47 8.66 -8.29
C GLN A 295 -18.35 9.13 -9.48
N ASN A 296 -18.45 10.45 -9.67
CA ASN A 296 -19.23 11.07 -10.75
C ASN A 296 -18.41 11.48 -11.99
N ASP A 297 -17.07 11.40 -11.93
CA ASP A 297 -16.15 11.75 -13.03
C ASP A 297 -14.97 10.79 -13.06
N LYS A 298 -15.27 9.49 -13.04
CA LYS A 298 -14.27 8.42 -13.07
C LYS A 298 -13.71 8.27 -14.50
N TYR A 299 -12.44 7.95 -14.62
CA TYR A 299 -11.77 7.61 -15.88
C TYR A 299 -11.00 6.30 -15.72
N ALA A 300 -10.93 5.54 -16.80
CA ALA A 300 -10.24 4.26 -16.91
C ALA A 300 -9.03 4.43 -17.86
N ILE A 301 -7.88 3.90 -17.46
CA ILE A 301 -6.60 4.02 -18.16
C ILE A 301 -6.08 2.60 -18.36
N ALA A 302 -5.79 2.20 -19.60
CA ALA A 302 -5.16 0.91 -19.85
C ALA A 302 -3.75 0.90 -19.27
N THR A 303 -3.38 -0.18 -18.59
CA THR A 303 -1.98 -0.41 -18.22
C THR A 303 -1.23 -0.92 -19.47
N PRO A 304 0.10 -0.83 -19.51
CA PRO A 304 0.87 -1.48 -20.57
C PRO A 304 0.73 -3.00 -20.57
N ALA A 305 0.49 -3.63 -19.42
CA ALA A 305 0.06 -5.04 -19.37
C ALA A 305 -1.31 -5.25 -20.05
N GLY A 306 -2.26 -4.33 -19.87
CA GLY A 306 -3.54 -4.32 -20.59
C GLY A 306 -3.39 -4.16 -22.10
N THR A 307 -2.42 -3.34 -22.54
CA THR A 307 -2.13 -3.17 -23.97
C THR A 307 -1.49 -4.45 -24.54
N ALA A 308 -0.46 -4.98 -23.86
CA ALA A 308 0.21 -6.21 -24.26
C ALA A 308 -0.72 -7.44 -24.24
N ALA A 309 -1.66 -7.51 -23.28
CA ALA A 309 -2.64 -8.59 -23.22
C ALA A 309 -3.62 -8.52 -24.39
N LEU A 310 -4.00 -7.32 -24.81
CA LEU A 310 -4.85 -7.13 -25.99
C LEU A 310 -4.10 -7.51 -27.28
N ASP A 311 -2.84 -7.11 -27.43
CA ASP A 311 -2.00 -7.50 -28.56
C ASP A 311 -1.83 -9.03 -28.63
N ALA A 312 -1.54 -9.68 -27.49
CA ALA A 312 -1.41 -11.14 -27.41
C ALA A 312 -2.73 -11.88 -27.70
N LEU A 313 -3.87 -11.34 -27.26
CA LEU A 313 -5.19 -11.87 -27.58
C LEU A 313 -5.49 -11.78 -29.08
N GLU A 314 -5.12 -10.67 -29.72
CA GLU A 314 -5.33 -10.47 -31.16
C GLU A 314 -4.40 -11.36 -32.00
N ASP A 315 -3.16 -11.57 -31.56
CA ASP A 315 -2.24 -12.53 -32.16
C ASP A 315 -2.76 -13.98 -32.06
N ASP A 316 -3.31 -14.40 -30.90
CA ASP A 316 -3.88 -15.74 -30.73
C ASP A 316 -5.15 -15.95 -31.58
N ILE A 317 -6.05 -14.95 -31.62
CA ILE A 317 -7.24 -14.97 -32.50
C ILE A 317 -6.83 -15.02 -33.98
N GLY A 318 -5.78 -14.28 -34.36
CA GLY A 318 -5.20 -14.32 -35.70
C GLY A 318 -4.63 -15.70 -36.06
N LEU A 319 -3.93 -16.34 -35.11
CA LEU A 319 -3.37 -17.68 -35.27
C LEU A 319 -4.48 -18.74 -35.43
N GLN A 320 -5.54 -18.67 -34.62
CA GLN A 320 -6.69 -19.57 -34.69
C GLN A 320 -7.49 -19.40 -35.99
N SER A 321 -7.64 -18.17 -36.47
CA SER A 321 -8.30 -17.88 -37.75
C SER A 321 -7.49 -18.41 -38.94
N GLY A 322 -6.16 -18.31 -38.87
CA GLY A 322 -5.26 -18.86 -39.89
C GLY A 322 -5.23 -20.40 -39.91
N LEU A 323 -5.34 -21.06 -38.75
CA LEU A 323 -5.45 -22.52 -38.64
C LEU A 323 -6.79 -23.04 -39.20
N GLY A 324 -7.89 -22.31 -39.00
CA GLY A 324 -9.19 -22.62 -39.58
C GLY A 324 -9.22 -22.57 -41.12
N ASP A 325 -8.47 -21.64 -41.72
CA ASP A 325 -8.30 -21.57 -43.18
C ASP A 325 -7.47 -22.76 -43.72
N PHE A 326 -6.46 -23.24 -42.98
CA PHE A 326 -5.69 -24.43 -43.37
C PHE A 326 -6.48 -25.74 -43.27
N GLU A 327 -7.41 -25.86 -42.31
CA GLU A 327 -8.30 -27.03 -42.23
C GLU A 327 -9.44 -26.98 -43.26
N SER A 328 -9.85 -25.79 -43.73
CA SER A 328 -10.84 -25.65 -44.80
C SER A 328 -10.28 -25.90 -46.20
N GLU A 329 -8.97 -25.79 -46.41
CA GLU A 329 -8.32 -25.97 -47.72
C GLU A 329 -7.75 -27.39 -47.94
N GLY A 330 -8.10 -28.34 -47.08
CA GLY A 330 -7.39 -29.62 -46.93
C GLY A 330 -8.19 -30.92 -46.96
N VAL A 331 -9.48 -30.96 -47.34
CA VAL A 331 -10.14 -32.22 -47.74
C VAL A 331 -11.10 -31.96 -48.91
N SER A 332 -10.54 -31.81 -50.12
CA SER A 332 -11.32 -32.09 -51.33
C SER A 332 -11.55 -33.60 -51.43
N GLU A 333 -12.73 -34.00 -50.96
CA GLU A 333 -13.36 -35.28 -51.22
C GLU A 333 -13.66 -35.39 -52.72
N THR A 334 -12.70 -35.87 -53.52
CA THR A 334 -12.94 -36.21 -54.94
C THR A 334 -12.04 -37.34 -55.42
N LEU A 335 -12.15 -38.52 -54.81
CA LEU A 335 -11.84 -39.78 -55.50
C LEU A 335 -12.80 -40.89 -55.03
N GLN A 336 -14.07 -40.77 -55.41
CA GLN A 336 -14.93 -41.94 -55.58
C GLN A 336 -15.23 -42.15 -57.06
N SER A 337 -14.96 -43.39 -57.50
CA SER A 337 -15.62 -44.08 -58.60
C SER A 337 -15.26 -43.69 -60.04
N LYS A 338 -14.45 -44.55 -60.67
CA LYS A 338 -14.81 -45.11 -61.98
C LYS A 338 -14.69 -46.63 -61.93
N VAL A 339 -15.85 -47.27 -61.81
CA VAL A 339 -16.09 -48.63 -62.29
C VAL A 339 -16.13 -48.57 -63.81
N ASP A 340 -15.41 -49.46 -64.48
CA ASP A 340 -15.87 -50.03 -65.75
C ASP A 340 -15.60 -51.54 -65.75
N PRO A 341 -16.59 -52.38 -66.13
CA PRO A 341 -16.45 -53.83 -66.24
C PRO A 341 -16.00 -54.20 -67.66
N VAL A 342 -15.07 -55.14 -67.80
CA VAL A 342 -14.83 -55.83 -69.07
C VAL A 342 -14.72 -57.34 -68.82
N SER A 343 -15.75 -58.06 -69.27
CA SER A 343 -15.74 -59.50 -69.47
C SER A 343 -15.09 -59.87 -70.81
N TYR A 344 -14.69 -61.15 -70.91
CA TYR A 344 -14.16 -61.94 -72.05
C TYR A 344 -12.62 -62.05 -72.13
N THR A 345 -11.95 -63.17 -72.45
CA THR A 345 -12.25 -64.62 -72.61
C THR A 345 -10.93 -65.32 -73.03
N HIS A 346 -10.76 -66.60 -72.68
CA HIS A 346 -9.83 -67.63 -73.22
C HIS A 346 -8.33 -67.32 -73.41
N LEU A 347 -7.48 -68.10 -72.71
CA LEU A 347 -6.78 -69.26 -73.27
C LEU A 347 -6.29 -70.20 -72.17
#